data_AF-A0A0J1GUS4-F1
#
_entry.id   AF-A0A0J1GUS4-F1
#
_cell.length_a   1.000
_cell.length_b   1.000
_cell.length_c   1.000
_cell.angle_alpha   90.00
_cell.angle_beta   90.00
_cell.angle_gamma   90.00
#
_symmetry.space_group_name_H-M   'P 1'
#
loop_
_entity.id
_entity.type
_entity.pdbx_description
1 polymer ?
#
loop_
_entity_poly.entity_id
_entity_poly.type
_entity_poly.pdbx_seq_one_letter_code
_entity_poly.pdbx_strand_id
1 'polypeptide(L)'
;MLKFAFGVLALCFTWSNDALASEDAGIFFNQIKNTKNTFSLPDSKVLVSTVKNEQVVILDNQRYVVKGKLYDLWSKSEVNSKDDIDKNKDFFPFSQLKLNAAKLLDNKVKNADYAVFIDPLNNPNETYKKVKNKLLGQKKIQLIYTVDVKSLNDEKLKRFFGFSCLIDKLDFTLENPFPDNVIPHDSPCDDRIYNTTGISMLLNITPPLIIDLSKDKIINL
;
A
#
# COMPACT_ATOMS: atom_id res chain seq x y z
N MET A 1 -6.58 27.78 51.06
CA MET A 1 -5.22 27.33 50.68
C MET A 1 -5.30 25.88 50.24
N LEU A 2 -5.28 25.63 48.93
CA LEU A 2 -5.36 24.29 48.33
C LEU A 2 -3.94 23.86 47.93
N LYS A 3 -3.47 22.71 48.41
CA LYS A 3 -2.15 22.14 48.09
C LYS A 3 -2.25 21.44 46.72
N PHE A 4 -1.43 21.87 45.76
CA PHE A 4 -1.17 21.13 44.52
C PHE A 4 -0.09 20.07 44.79
N ALA A 5 -0.42 18.80 44.57
CA ALA A 5 0.55 17.72 44.54
C ALA A 5 1.10 17.60 43.11
N PHE A 6 2.39 17.90 42.94
CA PHE A 6 3.14 17.58 41.72
C PHE A 6 3.41 16.07 41.68
N GLY A 7 2.68 15.35 40.83
CA GLY A 7 3.02 13.98 40.45
C GLY A 7 4.09 14.00 39.37
N VAL A 8 5.34 13.74 39.74
CA VAL A 8 6.44 13.49 38.80
C VAL A 8 6.22 12.12 38.18
N LEU A 9 5.80 12.09 36.90
CA LEU A 9 5.75 10.87 36.11
C LEU A 9 7.19 10.49 35.73
N ALA A 10 7.79 9.56 36.47
CA ALA A 10 9.09 9.01 36.12
C ALA A 10 8.94 8.11 34.89
N LEU A 11 9.32 8.63 33.71
CA LEU A 11 9.57 7.82 32.52
C LEU A 11 10.81 6.96 32.79
N CYS A 12 10.60 5.71 33.21
CA CYS A 12 11.65 4.70 33.22
C CYS A 12 12.04 4.39 31.77
N PHE A 13 13.08 5.04 31.26
CA PHE A 13 13.81 4.57 30.09
C PHE A 13 14.53 3.29 30.50
N THR A 14 13.99 2.13 30.12
CA THR A 14 14.73 0.88 30.18
C THR A 14 15.79 0.90 29.08
N TRP A 15 17.05 1.04 29.48
CA TRP A 15 18.19 0.86 28.59
C TRP A 15 18.21 -0.60 28.13
N SER A 16 18.01 -0.85 26.84
CA SER A 16 18.22 -2.17 26.23
C SER A 16 19.69 -2.56 26.38
N ASN A 17 19.97 -3.76 26.87
CA ASN A 17 21.33 -4.27 27.06
C ASN A 17 22.13 -4.21 25.74
N ASP A 18 23.26 -3.49 25.74
CA ASP A 18 24.11 -3.18 24.58
C ASP A 18 24.90 -4.37 23.99
N ALA A 19 24.53 -5.62 24.28
CA ALA A 19 25.35 -6.82 23.99
C ALA A 19 25.63 -7.09 22.50
N LEU A 20 24.91 -6.42 21.57
CA LEU A 20 25.10 -6.54 20.12
C LEU A 20 25.88 -5.36 19.51
N ALA A 21 26.07 -4.24 20.22
CA ALA A 21 26.77 -3.07 19.67
C ALA A 21 28.30 -3.20 19.73
N SER A 22 28.82 -4.14 20.52
CA SER A 22 30.25 -4.39 20.72
C SER A 22 30.80 -5.59 19.92
N GLU A 23 29.99 -6.24 19.09
CA GLU A 23 30.43 -7.39 18.30
C GLU A 23 31.05 -6.95 16.97
N ASP A 24 32.13 -7.64 16.57
CA ASP A 24 32.71 -7.52 15.24
C ASP A 24 31.64 -7.81 14.18
N ALA A 25 31.56 -6.96 13.16
CA ALA A 25 30.55 -7.07 12.11
C ALA A 25 30.56 -8.45 11.44
N GLY A 26 31.73 -9.08 11.25
CA GLY A 26 31.86 -10.43 10.71
C GLY A 26 31.24 -11.49 11.61
N ILE A 27 31.36 -11.36 12.93
CA ILE A 27 30.70 -12.25 13.89
C ILE A 27 29.18 -12.10 13.81
N PHE A 28 28.70 -10.85 13.79
CA PHE A 28 27.28 -10.54 13.67
C PHE A 28 26.66 -11.13 12.38
N PHE A 29 27.31 -10.93 11.23
CA PHE A 29 26.82 -11.48 9.96
C PHE A 29 26.89 -13.02 9.89
N ASN A 30 27.89 -13.64 10.52
CA ASN A 30 27.94 -15.09 10.63
C ASN A 30 26.79 -15.62 11.50
N GLN A 31 26.43 -14.93 12.58
CA GLN A 31 25.26 -15.28 13.39
C GLN A 31 23.97 -15.19 12.57
N ILE A 32 23.77 -14.11 11.80
CA ILE A 32 22.60 -13.96 10.91
C ILE A 32 22.52 -15.10 9.90
N LYS A 33 23.62 -15.41 9.20
CA LYS A 33 23.65 -16.50 8.21
C LYS A 33 23.28 -17.86 8.79
N ASN A 34 23.56 -18.07 10.08
CA ASN A 34 23.29 -19.31 10.78
C ASN A 34 21.89 -19.35 11.45
N THR A 35 21.16 -18.24 11.46
CA THR A 35 19.79 -18.18 12.01
C THR A 35 18.76 -18.59 10.97
N LYS A 36 17.90 -19.55 11.31
CA LYS A 36 16.80 -20.01 10.46
C LYS A 36 15.65 -19.00 10.30
N ASN A 37 15.64 -17.96 11.12
CA ASN A 37 14.57 -16.95 11.18
C ASN A 37 14.96 -15.62 10.52
N THR A 38 15.84 -15.66 9.51
CA THR A 38 16.14 -14.49 8.68
C THR A 38 15.21 -14.46 7.47
N PHE A 39 14.50 -13.35 7.26
CA PHE A 39 13.58 -13.17 6.13
C PHE A 39 13.64 -11.75 5.58
N SER A 40 13.27 -11.57 4.31
CA SER A 40 13.18 -10.26 3.67
C SER A 40 11.78 -9.69 3.77
N LEU A 41 11.67 -8.35 3.85
CA LEU A 41 10.39 -7.68 3.66
C LEU A 41 9.98 -7.71 2.18
N PRO A 42 8.66 -7.74 1.87
CA PRO A 42 8.19 -7.67 0.48
C PRO A 42 8.69 -6.41 -0.22
N ASP A 43 9.08 -6.55 -1.48
CA ASP A 43 9.55 -5.46 -2.35
C ASP A 43 10.69 -4.59 -1.78
N SER A 44 11.46 -5.14 -0.83
CA SER A 44 12.57 -4.46 -0.17
C SER A 44 13.77 -5.40 -0.02
N LYS A 45 14.98 -4.82 0.11
CA LYS A 45 16.20 -5.58 0.45
C LYS A 45 16.45 -5.61 1.96
N VAL A 46 15.53 -5.04 2.75
CA VAL A 46 15.56 -5.07 4.21
C VAL A 46 15.38 -6.51 4.67
N LEU A 47 16.27 -6.94 5.57
CA LEU A 47 16.20 -8.24 6.22
C LEU A 47 15.79 -8.07 7.67
N VAL A 48 15.00 -9.00 8.17
CA VAL A 48 14.67 -9.13 9.58
C VAL A 48 15.26 -10.44 10.06
N SER A 49 15.95 -10.42 11.19
CA SER A 49 16.57 -11.59 11.79
C SER A 49 16.40 -11.57 13.31
N THR A 50 16.65 -12.70 13.96
CA THR A 50 16.70 -12.80 15.42
C THR A 50 18.10 -13.21 15.83
N VAL A 51 18.79 -12.33 16.57
CA VAL A 51 20.14 -12.57 17.07
C VAL A 51 20.09 -12.48 18.60
N LYS A 52 20.53 -13.54 19.29
CA LYS A 52 20.50 -13.62 20.77
C LYS A 52 19.13 -13.29 21.39
N ASN A 53 18.05 -13.79 20.78
CA ASN A 53 16.65 -13.55 21.17
C ASN A 53 16.17 -12.09 21.00
N GLU A 54 16.96 -11.23 20.33
CA GLU A 54 16.56 -9.88 19.96
C GLU A 54 16.30 -9.82 18.45
N GLN A 55 15.19 -9.21 18.06
CA GLN A 55 14.91 -8.97 16.66
C GLN A 55 15.73 -7.77 16.16
N VAL A 56 16.29 -7.92 14.97
CA VAL A 56 17.09 -6.89 14.30
C VAL A 56 16.60 -6.71 12.87
N VAL A 57 16.55 -5.45 12.44
CA VAL A 57 16.21 -5.06 11.07
C VAL A 57 17.46 -4.52 10.40
N ILE A 58 17.93 -5.23 9.38
CA ILE A 58 19.13 -4.90 8.60
C ILE A 58 18.67 -4.11 7.38
N LEU A 59 19.12 -2.87 7.24
CA LEU A 59 18.71 -2.00 6.14
C LEU A 59 19.35 -2.44 4.81
N ASP A 60 18.81 -1.94 3.69
CA ASP A 60 19.19 -2.35 2.33
C ASP A 60 20.69 -2.30 2.02
N ASN A 61 21.44 -1.36 2.61
CA ASN A 61 22.88 -1.22 2.42
C ASN A 61 23.73 -2.09 3.36
N GLN A 62 23.07 -2.87 4.22
CA GLN A 62 23.64 -3.79 5.22
C GLN A 62 24.63 -3.13 6.21
N ARG A 63 24.83 -1.81 6.14
CA ARG A 63 25.72 -1.09 7.06
C ARG A 63 25.03 -0.76 8.38
N TYR A 64 23.71 -0.58 8.33
CA TYR A 64 22.92 -0.14 9.46
C TYR A 64 21.96 -1.23 9.91
N VAL A 65 21.86 -1.38 11.22
CA VAL A 65 20.96 -2.31 11.88
C VAL A 65 20.13 -1.54 12.89
N VAL A 66 18.83 -1.73 12.84
CA VAL A 66 17.89 -1.21 13.83
C VAL A 66 17.54 -2.35 14.78
N LYS A 67 17.76 -2.13 16.07
CA LYS A 67 17.38 -3.08 17.12
C LYS A 67 15.95 -2.81 17.56
N GLY A 68 15.17 -3.87 17.78
CA GLY A 68 13.82 -3.77 18.30
C GLY A 68 12.83 -4.58 17.47
N LYS A 69 11.55 -4.22 17.61
CA LYS A 69 10.45 -4.96 16.98
C LYS A 69 10.01 -4.29 15.69
N LEU A 70 9.79 -5.09 14.66
CA LEU A 70 9.11 -4.66 13.45
C LEU A 70 7.60 -4.72 13.67
N TYR A 71 6.90 -3.65 13.31
CA TYR A 71 5.45 -3.55 13.43
C TYR A 71 4.85 -3.16 12.08
N ASP A 72 3.89 -3.95 11.61
CA ASP A 72 3.13 -3.65 10.41
C ASP A 72 1.97 -2.70 10.78
N LEU A 73 2.06 -1.48 10.27
CA LEU A 73 1.06 -0.43 10.50
C LEU A 73 -0.28 -0.71 9.82
N TRP A 74 -0.29 -1.53 8.77
CA TRP A 74 -1.52 -1.89 8.08
C TRP A 74 -2.29 -2.91 8.91
N SER A 75 -1.68 -4.06 9.20
CA SER A 75 -2.34 -5.11 10.01
C SER A 75 -2.38 -4.82 11.51
N LYS A 76 -1.67 -3.78 11.99
CA LYS A 76 -1.53 -3.42 13.41
C LYS A 76 -0.98 -4.58 14.24
N SER A 77 0.02 -5.27 13.72
CA SER A 77 0.63 -6.42 14.38
C SER A 77 2.15 -6.38 14.36
N GLU A 78 2.77 -6.98 15.37
CA GLU A 78 4.22 -7.23 15.37
C GLU A 78 4.56 -8.31 14.34
N VAL A 79 5.61 -8.08 13.55
CA VAL A 79 6.11 -9.02 12.53
C VAL A 79 7.28 -9.79 13.11
N ASN A 80 7.07 -11.04 13.50
CA ASN A 80 8.11 -11.86 14.14
C ASN A 80 8.70 -12.90 13.20
N SER A 81 7.99 -13.21 12.12
CA SER A 81 8.33 -14.30 11.21
C SER A 81 7.93 -13.98 9.77
N LYS A 82 8.47 -14.77 8.83
CA LYS A 82 8.00 -14.77 7.45
C LYS A 82 6.51 -15.13 7.35
N ASP A 83 6.01 -16.02 8.21
CA ASP A 83 4.61 -16.42 8.21
C ASP A 83 3.69 -15.26 8.56
N ASP A 84 4.11 -14.34 9.42
CA ASP A 84 3.33 -13.14 9.76
C ASP A 84 3.22 -12.19 8.56
N ILE A 85 4.30 -12.07 7.78
CA ILE A 85 4.27 -11.34 6.50
C ILE A 85 3.33 -12.05 5.52
N ASP A 86 3.50 -13.36 5.34
CA ASP A 86 2.76 -14.11 4.33
C ASP A 86 1.25 -14.18 4.65
N LYS A 87 0.86 -14.11 5.94
CA LYS A 87 -0.55 -13.97 6.38
C LYS A 87 -1.14 -12.61 6.02
N ASN A 88 -0.34 -11.55 6.10
CA ASN A 88 -0.79 -10.16 5.94
C ASN A 88 -0.48 -9.57 4.56
N LYS A 89 0.23 -10.30 3.68
CA LYS A 89 0.64 -9.79 2.36
C LYS A 89 -0.51 -9.33 1.46
N ASP A 90 -1.68 -9.93 1.63
CA ASP A 90 -2.88 -9.59 0.86
C ASP A 90 -3.79 -8.61 1.63
N PHE A 91 -3.41 -8.20 2.84
CA PHE A 91 -4.19 -7.25 3.64
C PHE A 91 -3.94 -5.82 3.15
N PHE A 92 -5.02 -5.10 2.87
CA PHE A 92 -4.98 -3.70 2.47
C PHE A 92 -6.03 -2.92 3.26
N PRO A 93 -5.64 -2.00 4.17
CA PRO A 93 -6.54 -1.37 5.13
C PRO A 93 -7.42 -0.27 4.50
N PHE A 94 -8.13 -0.55 3.41
CA PHE A 94 -8.89 0.46 2.66
C PHE A 94 -9.90 1.17 3.57
N SER A 95 -10.64 0.41 4.38
CA SER A 95 -11.61 0.96 5.33
C SER A 95 -10.98 1.83 6.41
N GLN A 96 -9.74 1.52 6.83
CA GLN A 96 -9.06 2.20 7.93
C GLN A 96 -8.31 3.45 7.49
N LEU A 97 -7.87 3.49 6.22
CA LEU A 97 -7.19 4.64 5.63
C LEU A 97 -8.09 5.89 5.57
N LYS A 98 -9.40 5.75 5.84
CA LYS A 98 -10.40 6.83 5.78
C LYS A 98 -10.23 7.67 4.51
N LEU A 99 -9.90 6.99 3.40
CA LEU A 99 -9.78 7.65 2.10
C LEU A 99 -11.14 8.28 1.83
N ASN A 100 -11.19 9.60 1.71
CA ASN A 100 -12.43 10.26 1.39
C ASN A 100 -12.75 9.91 -0.06
N ALA A 101 -13.65 8.95 -0.28
CA ALA A 101 -14.04 8.50 -1.61
C ALA A 101 -14.51 9.65 -2.51
N ALA A 102 -15.08 10.72 -1.94
CA ALA A 102 -15.45 11.92 -2.70
C ALA A 102 -14.24 12.67 -3.29
N LYS A 103 -13.03 12.40 -2.80
CA LYS A 103 -11.78 12.95 -3.31
C LYS A 103 -11.08 12.02 -4.31
N LEU A 104 -11.59 10.80 -4.50
CA LEU A 104 -11.08 9.86 -5.48
C LEU A 104 -11.78 10.05 -6.83
N LEU A 105 -11.01 9.83 -7.89
CA LEU A 105 -11.50 9.81 -9.25
C LEU A 105 -12.17 8.45 -9.46
N ASP A 106 -13.49 8.40 -9.35
CA ASP A 106 -14.27 7.16 -9.30
C ASP A 106 -15.61 7.26 -10.06
N ASN A 107 -16.30 6.12 -10.19
CA ASN A 107 -17.65 6.04 -10.76
C ASN A 107 -18.79 6.21 -9.73
N LYS A 108 -18.49 6.74 -8.53
CA LYS A 108 -19.46 7.12 -7.48
C LYS A 108 -20.47 6.03 -7.07
N VAL A 109 -20.05 4.77 -7.02
CA VAL A 109 -20.90 3.66 -6.52
C VAL A 109 -21.00 3.71 -5.00
N LYS A 110 -22.21 3.92 -4.46
CA LYS A 110 -22.46 3.92 -3.02
C LYS A 110 -22.45 2.49 -2.46
N ASN A 111 -21.85 2.33 -1.27
CA ASN A 111 -21.82 1.06 -0.53
C ASN A 111 -21.28 -0.11 -1.37
N ALA A 112 -20.17 0.13 -2.07
CA ALA A 112 -19.51 -0.91 -2.86
C ALA A 112 -19.02 -2.06 -1.97
N ASP A 113 -19.10 -3.27 -2.49
CA ASP A 113 -18.54 -4.47 -1.87
C ASP A 113 -17.07 -4.64 -2.29
N TYR A 114 -16.71 -4.13 -3.47
CA TYR A 114 -15.37 -4.18 -4.04
C TYR A 114 -14.92 -2.82 -4.55
N ALA A 115 -13.64 -2.50 -4.35
CA ALA A 115 -12.97 -1.42 -5.03
C ALA A 115 -11.99 -1.99 -6.06
N VAL A 116 -11.98 -1.44 -7.27
CA VAL A 116 -11.06 -1.85 -8.33
C VAL A 116 -10.28 -0.64 -8.82
N PHE A 117 -8.97 -0.65 -8.58
CA PHE A 117 -8.06 0.32 -9.16
C PHE A 117 -7.75 -0.08 -10.60
N ILE A 118 -8.03 0.82 -11.53
CA ILE A 118 -7.83 0.59 -12.97
C ILE A 118 -7.02 1.74 -13.56
N ASP A 119 -6.05 1.38 -14.42
CA ASP A 119 -5.40 2.32 -15.31
C ASP A 119 -6.20 2.41 -16.63
N PRO A 120 -6.90 3.52 -16.90
CA PRO A 120 -7.73 3.65 -18.10
C PRO A 120 -6.90 3.77 -19.39
N LEU A 121 -5.58 3.93 -19.28
CA LEU A 121 -4.68 4.09 -20.42
C LEU A 121 -3.90 2.80 -20.75
N ASN A 122 -3.92 1.80 -19.87
CA ASN A 122 -3.17 0.56 -20.04
C ASN A 122 -4.08 -0.65 -20.31
N ASN A 123 -4.26 -0.98 -21.59
CA ASN A 123 -5.12 -2.07 -22.07
C ASN A 123 -6.49 -2.12 -21.34
N PRO A 124 -7.22 -0.99 -21.28
CA PRO A 124 -8.39 -0.86 -20.42
C PRO A 124 -9.44 -1.94 -20.70
N ASN A 125 -9.71 -2.25 -21.97
CA ASN A 125 -10.70 -3.25 -22.38
C ASN A 125 -10.36 -4.68 -21.97
N GLU A 126 -9.07 -5.06 -21.97
CA GLU A 126 -8.64 -6.39 -21.53
C GLU A 126 -8.69 -6.50 -20.01
N THR A 127 -8.13 -5.51 -19.31
CA THR A 127 -8.19 -5.38 -17.85
C THR A 127 -9.63 -5.45 -17.36
N TYR A 128 -10.50 -4.71 -18.04
CA TYR A 128 -11.92 -4.65 -17.80
C TYR A 128 -12.59 -6.03 -17.89
N LYS A 129 -12.32 -6.79 -18.98
CA LYS A 129 -12.83 -8.16 -19.14
C LYS A 129 -12.35 -9.09 -18.03
N LYS A 130 -11.07 -9.00 -17.63
CA LYS A 130 -10.52 -9.81 -16.53
C LYS A 130 -11.22 -9.51 -15.21
N VAL A 131 -11.39 -8.22 -14.87
CA VAL A 131 -12.11 -7.77 -13.66
C VAL A 131 -13.55 -8.26 -13.68
N LYS A 132 -14.26 -8.06 -14.80
CA LYS A 132 -15.65 -8.51 -14.96
C LYS A 132 -15.78 -10.01 -14.76
N ASN A 133 -14.90 -10.81 -15.38
CA ASN A 133 -14.88 -12.26 -15.25
C ASN A 133 -14.57 -12.71 -13.81
N LYS A 134 -13.66 -12.00 -13.13
CA LYS A 134 -13.29 -12.30 -11.74
C LYS A 134 -14.41 -12.02 -10.76
N LEU A 135 -15.15 -10.94 -10.98
CA LEU A 135 -16.22 -10.46 -10.11
C LEU A 135 -17.62 -10.74 -10.68
N LEU A 136 -17.77 -11.78 -11.51
CA LEU A 136 -19.07 -12.14 -12.09
C LEU A 136 -20.14 -12.31 -11.01
N GLY A 137 -21.30 -11.69 -11.24
CA GLY A 137 -22.44 -11.75 -10.33
C GLY A 137 -22.38 -10.76 -9.16
N GLN A 138 -21.28 -10.03 -8.98
CA GLN A 138 -21.19 -8.97 -7.97
C GLN A 138 -21.86 -7.69 -8.48
N LYS A 139 -22.68 -7.06 -7.63
CA LYS A 139 -23.55 -5.94 -8.05
C LYS A 139 -23.06 -4.56 -7.63
N LYS A 140 -22.08 -4.46 -6.72
CA LYS A 140 -21.61 -3.17 -6.20
C LYS A 140 -20.10 -3.09 -6.26
N ILE A 141 -19.60 -2.64 -7.41
CA ILE A 141 -18.18 -2.51 -7.69
C ILE A 141 -17.87 -1.03 -7.93
N GLN A 142 -17.02 -0.46 -7.08
CA GLN A 142 -16.49 0.88 -7.26
C GLN A 142 -15.23 0.79 -8.14
N LEU A 143 -15.24 1.51 -9.25
CA LEU A 143 -14.06 1.68 -10.08
C LEU A 143 -13.33 2.95 -9.62
N ILE A 144 -12.06 2.80 -9.26
CA ILE A 144 -11.17 3.89 -8.88
C ILE A 144 -10.14 4.02 -10.00
N TYR A 145 -10.14 5.15 -10.69
CA TYR A 145 -9.28 5.37 -11.84
C TYR A 145 -7.97 5.99 -11.39
N THR A 146 -6.87 5.32 -11.70
CA THR A 146 -5.52 5.77 -11.36
C THR A 146 -4.57 5.52 -12.52
N VAL A 147 -3.28 5.75 -12.33
CA VAL A 147 -2.23 5.41 -13.28
C VAL A 147 -1.27 4.43 -12.65
N ASP A 148 -0.76 3.50 -13.45
CA ASP A 148 0.40 2.72 -13.05
C ASP A 148 1.62 3.66 -12.93
N VAL A 149 2.02 3.89 -11.69
CA VAL A 149 3.13 4.78 -11.30
C VAL A 149 4.46 4.27 -11.84
N LYS A 150 4.63 2.95 -12.00
CA LYS A 150 5.88 2.36 -12.49
C LYS A 150 6.16 2.68 -13.95
N SER A 151 5.10 2.90 -14.73
CA SER A 151 5.17 3.27 -16.14
C SER A 151 4.76 4.73 -16.40
N LEU A 152 4.71 5.56 -15.35
CA LEU A 152 4.29 6.95 -15.45
C LEU A 152 5.38 7.79 -16.14
N ASN A 153 4.97 8.50 -17.19
CA ASN A 153 5.76 9.51 -17.88
C ASN A 153 4.86 10.70 -18.22
N ASP A 154 5.46 11.79 -18.72
CA ASP A 154 4.73 13.04 -19.01
C ASP A 154 3.58 12.84 -19.99
N GLU A 155 3.77 12.02 -21.03
CA GLU A 155 2.72 11.74 -22.01
C GLU A 155 1.53 11.00 -21.38
N LYS A 156 1.81 9.95 -20.61
CA LYS A 156 0.80 9.16 -19.90
C LYS A 156 0.07 10.01 -18.86
N LEU A 157 0.78 10.88 -18.15
CA LEU A 157 0.20 11.82 -17.20
C LEU A 157 -0.75 12.80 -17.90
N LYS A 158 -0.33 13.41 -19.01
CA LYS A 158 -1.18 14.32 -19.80
C LYS A 158 -2.41 13.61 -20.36
N ARG A 159 -2.27 12.37 -20.83
CA ARG A 159 -3.41 11.53 -21.24
C ARG A 159 -4.32 11.24 -20.07
N PHE A 160 -3.79 11.02 -18.87
CA PHE A 160 -4.61 10.76 -17.70
C PHE A 160 -5.37 12.03 -17.26
N PHE A 161 -4.73 13.20 -17.35
CA PHE A 161 -5.42 14.48 -17.20
C PHE A 161 -6.55 14.65 -18.21
N GLY A 162 -6.32 14.30 -19.47
CA GLY A 162 -7.37 14.24 -20.49
C GLY A 162 -8.51 13.27 -20.13
N PHE A 163 -8.19 12.12 -19.53
CA PHE A 163 -9.20 11.16 -19.08
C PHE A 163 -10.10 11.76 -17.99
N SER A 164 -9.56 12.54 -17.05
CA SER A 164 -10.35 13.22 -16.01
C SER A 164 -11.44 14.13 -16.58
N CYS A 165 -11.24 14.68 -17.80
CA CYS A 165 -12.22 15.51 -18.49
C CYS A 165 -13.41 14.74 -19.08
N LEU A 166 -13.33 13.41 -19.10
CA LEU A 166 -14.34 12.52 -19.68
C LEU A 166 -15.19 11.83 -18.61
N ILE A 167 -14.70 11.74 -17.38
CA ILE A 167 -15.26 10.84 -16.37
C ILE A 167 -16.69 11.18 -15.93
N ASP A 168 -17.02 12.46 -15.82
CA ASP A 168 -18.39 12.89 -15.47
C ASP A 168 -19.29 12.97 -16.72
N LYS A 169 -18.70 12.89 -17.92
CA LYS A 169 -19.43 12.93 -19.20
C LYS A 169 -19.83 11.55 -19.70
N LEU A 170 -19.08 10.52 -19.31
CA LEU A 170 -19.25 9.15 -19.72
C LEU A 170 -19.53 8.30 -18.49
N ASP A 171 -20.68 7.63 -18.47
CA ASP A 171 -21.01 6.67 -17.42
C ASP A 171 -20.15 5.41 -17.61
N PHE A 172 -18.94 5.48 -17.07
CA PHE A 172 -17.97 4.39 -17.09
C PHE A 172 -18.38 3.35 -16.05
N THR A 173 -18.97 2.29 -16.56
CA THR A 173 -19.47 1.17 -15.76
C THR A 173 -18.82 -0.13 -16.20
N LEU A 174 -19.14 -1.19 -15.48
CA LEU A 174 -18.82 -2.54 -15.93
C LEU A 174 -19.55 -3.00 -17.23
N GLU A 175 -20.30 -2.10 -17.85
CA GLU A 175 -21.09 -2.38 -19.04
C GLU A 175 -20.71 -1.46 -20.19
N ASN A 176 -19.96 -0.39 -19.93
CA ASN A 176 -19.54 0.60 -20.91
C ASN A 176 -18.02 0.83 -20.86
N PRO A 177 -17.24 0.23 -21.80
CA PRO A 177 -15.78 0.31 -21.79
C PRO A 177 -15.26 1.72 -22.06
N PHE A 178 -13.98 1.93 -21.74
CA PHE A 178 -13.28 3.21 -21.93
C PHE A 178 -13.13 3.55 -23.42
N PRO A 179 -13.20 4.83 -23.81
CA PRO A 179 -12.87 5.23 -25.17
C PRO A 179 -11.41 4.90 -25.46
N ASP A 180 -11.15 4.31 -26.62
CA ASP A 180 -9.79 3.94 -27.04
C ASP A 180 -8.88 5.17 -27.22
N ASN A 181 -9.47 6.36 -27.44
CA ASN A 181 -8.76 7.60 -27.73
C ASN A 181 -9.03 8.67 -26.67
N VAL A 182 -8.20 8.68 -25.63
CA VAL A 182 -8.14 9.79 -24.67
C VAL A 182 -7.15 10.84 -25.20
N ILE A 183 -7.65 12.05 -25.45
CA ILE A 183 -6.84 13.19 -25.91
C ILE A 183 -5.98 13.70 -24.75
N PRO A 184 -4.66 13.89 -24.92
CA PRO A 184 -3.82 14.50 -23.89
C PRO A 184 -4.28 15.91 -23.51
N HIS A 185 -4.14 16.27 -22.23
CA HIS A 185 -4.40 17.61 -21.74
C HIS A 185 -3.28 18.05 -20.79
N ASP A 186 -2.90 19.33 -20.82
CA ASP A 186 -1.79 19.84 -20.02
C ASP A 186 -2.14 20.01 -18.53
N SER A 187 -3.44 20.18 -18.24
CA SER A 187 -3.99 20.24 -16.88
C SER A 187 -5.20 19.31 -16.74
N PRO A 188 -5.51 18.82 -15.54
CA PRO A 188 -6.72 18.02 -15.36
C PRO A 188 -7.98 18.90 -15.31
N CYS A 189 -9.10 18.30 -15.70
CA CYS A 189 -10.42 18.93 -15.53
C CYS A 189 -11.03 18.61 -14.16
N ASP A 190 -10.49 17.62 -13.46
CA ASP A 190 -10.96 17.17 -12.15
C ASP A 190 -9.77 16.97 -11.20
N ASP A 191 -9.71 17.79 -10.15
CA ASP A 191 -8.65 17.77 -9.15
C ASP A 191 -8.55 16.44 -8.36
N ARG A 192 -9.61 15.62 -8.37
CA ARG A 192 -9.60 14.29 -7.76
C ARG A 192 -8.52 13.38 -8.37
N ILE A 193 -8.09 13.67 -9.60
CA ILE A 193 -7.00 12.94 -10.23
C ILE A 193 -5.69 13.05 -9.46
N TYR A 194 -5.39 14.22 -8.88
CA TYR A 194 -4.16 14.44 -8.11
C TYR A 194 -4.18 13.62 -6.84
N ASN A 195 -5.31 13.63 -6.13
CA ASN A 195 -5.49 12.84 -4.92
C ASN A 195 -5.37 11.34 -5.21
N THR A 196 -5.99 10.87 -6.29
CA THR A 196 -6.01 9.44 -6.64
C THR A 196 -4.62 8.96 -7.07
N THR A 197 -3.91 9.77 -7.86
CA THR A 197 -2.51 9.52 -8.24
C THR A 197 -1.61 9.51 -7.01
N GLY A 198 -1.72 10.52 -6.15
CA GLY A 198 -0.92 10.63 -4.93
C GLY A 198 -1.14 9.46 -3.96
N ILE A 199 -2.39 9.03 -3.78
CA ILE A 199 -2.72 7.84 -2.97
C ILE A 199 -2.12 6.57 -3.59
N SER A 200 -2.20 6.43 -4.91
CA SER A 200 -1.63 5.26 -5.59
C SER A 200 -0.11 5.21 -5.49
N MET A 201 0.55 6.36 -5.55
CA MET A 201 1.99 6.47 -5.29
C MET A 201 2.33 6.13 -3.84
N LEU A 202 1.61 6.72 -2.88
CA LEU A 202 1.85 6.52 -1.45
C LEU A 202 1.68 5.06 -1.03
N LEU A 203 0.66 4.40 -1.58
CA LEU A 203 0.29 3.02 -1.25
C LEU A 203 0.87 2.00 -2.23
N ASN A 204 1.73 2.44 -3.17
CA ASN A 204 2.36 1.60 -4.19
C ASN A 204 1.35 0.72 -4.98
N ILE A 205 0.20 1.28 -5.31
CA ILE A 205 -0.86 0.56 -6.04
C ILE A 205 -0.40 0.32 -7.47
N THR A 206 -0.37 -0.95 -7.88
CA THR A 206 -0.12 -1.35 -9.27
C THR A 206 -1.43 -1.84 -9.89
N PRO A 207 -2.08 -1.06 -10.78
CA PRO A 207 -3.30 -1.49 -11.44
C PRO A 207 -3.04 -2.61 -12.45
N PRO A 208 -4.02 -3.52 -12.67
CA PRO A 208 -5.29 -3.58 -11.95
C PRO A 208 -5.16 -4.21 -10.56
N LEU A 209 -5.82 -3.60 -9.56
CA LEU A 209 -5.87 -4.11 -8.19
C LEU A 209 -7.32 -4.20 -7.73
N ILE A 210 -7.74 -5.36 -7.24
CA ILE A 210 -9.08 -5.57 -6.66
C ILE A 210 -8.97 -5.69 -5.15
N ILE A 211 -9.86 -5.02 -4.43
CA ILE A 211 -9.97 -5.08 -2.97
C ILE A 211 -11.40 -5.48 -2.59
N ASP A 212 -11.54 -6.52 -1.77
CA ASP A 212 -12.76 -6.85 -1.03
C ASP A 212 -12.87 -5.90 0.16
N LEU A 213 -13.82 -4.96 0.09
CA LEU A 213 -13.99 -3.90 1.08
C LEU A 213 -14.55 -4.42 2.41
N SER A 214 -15.20 -5.59 2.40
CA SER A 214 -15.72 -6.22 3.62
C SER A 214 -14.62 -6.88 4.46
N LYS A 215 -13.49 -7.22 3.83
CA LYS A 215 -12.38 -7.94 4.44
C LYS A 215 -11.06 -7.17 4.43
N ASP A 216 -11.03 -6.00 3.79
CA ASP A 216 -9.80 -5.23 3.55
C ASP A 216 -8.72 -6.13 2.91
N LYS A 217 -9.10 -6.89 1.88
CA LYS A 217 -8.25 -7.92 1.28
C LYS A 217 -8.08 -7.75 -0.22
N ILE A 218 -6.84 -7.83 -0.69
CA ILE A 218 -6.47 -7.89 -2.10
C ILE A 218 -6.95 -9.20 -2.72
N ILE A 219 -7.58 -9.10 -3.88
CA ILE A 219 -7.94 -10.21 -4.75
C ILE A 219 -7.03 -10.16 -5.97
N ASN A 220 -6.15 -11.15 -6.09
CA ASN A 220 -5.29 -11.31 -7.25
C ASN A 220 -6.15 -11.65 -8.48
N LEU A 221 -5.96 -10.90 -9.56
CA LEU A 221 -6.66 -11.10 -10.84
C LEU A 221 -6.26 -12.40 -11.50
#